data_AF-A0AAW4YGT5-F1
#
_entry.id   AF-A0AAW4YGT5-F1
#
_cell.length_a   1.000
_cell.length_b   1.000
_cell.length_c   1.000
_cell.angle_alpha   90.00
_cell.angle_beta   90.00
_cell.angle_gamma   90.00
#
_symmetry.space_group_name_H-M   'P 1'
#
loop_
_entity.id
_entity.type
_entity.pdbx_description
1 polymer ?
#
loop_
_entity_poly.entity_id
_entity_poly.type
_entity_poly.pdbx_seq_one_letter_code
_entity_poly.pdbx_strand_id
1 'polypeptide(L)'
;MLGAIIGDIAGSKYEFNNTFDYDFEMFGEGCDFTDDTICTVAIADAILNGRSYQESLLDWCRRYPSPKGAYGGRFAGWIRSLDPQPYNSFGNGSAMRVSPVAWLFDDLSQVLEEAEKTALPTHNHPEGIKGAKAVSHAIWHFRKSRFSEESKECKDKNSKESDDKAMKAFKDIARSYYEDFDTRDYPKGKFDETCMDAVPLSFYLLSQASSFEDAIRLAIYHGGDSDTIGAIVGSIAEARFGIPQDMKDKAISYLPDDMKDVLKQFAENAK
;
A
#
# COMPACT_ATOMS: atom_id res chain seq x y z
N MET A 1 -7.12 -0.88 -3.42
CA MET A 1 -6.45 0.43 -3.23
C MET A 1 -6.97 1.16 -1.99
N LEU A 2 -8.22 0.95 -1.59
CA LEU A 2 -8.82 1.67 -0.46
C LEU A 2 -8.18 1.26 0.87
N GLY A 3 -7.62 0.05 0.97
CA GLY A 3 -6.87 -0.39 2.12
C GLY A 3 -5.59 0.43 2.34
N ALA A 4 -4.91 0.82 1.26
CA ALA A 4 -3.75 1.70 1.33
C ALA A 4 -4.12 3.07 1.90
N ILE A 5 -5.21 3.66 1.38
CA ILE A 5 -5.74 4.95 1.82
C ILE A 5 -6.14 4.94 3.29
N ILE A 6 -6.79 3.85 3.75
CA ILE A 6 -7.15 3.69 5.16
C ILE A 6 -5.91 3.67 6.05
N GLY A 7 -4.90 2.89 5.65
CA GLY A 7 -3.66 2.76 6.40
C GLY A 7 -2.87 4.06 6.50
N ASP A 8 -2.76 4.79 5.39
CA ASP A 8 -2.24 6.17 5.33
C ASP A 8 -2.98 7.06 6.33
N ILE A 9 -4.30 7.26 6.15
CA ILE A 9 -5.07 8.22 6.96
C ILE A 9 -4.95 7.89 8.45
N ALA A 10 -5.04 6.60 8.80
CA ALA A 10 -4.95 6.16 10.18
C ALA A 10 -3.53 6.38 10.76
N GLY A 11 -2.48 6.13 9.96
CA GLY A 11 -1.08 6.25 10.37
C GLY A 11 -0.55 7.68 10.38
N SER A 12 -1.16 8.57 9.59
CA SER A 12 -0.73 9.96 9.36
C SER A 12 -0.54 10.79 10.64
N LYS A 13 -1.28 10.50 11.70
CA LYS A 13 -1.17 11.18 13.00
C LYS A 13 0.07 10.73 13.79
N TYR A 14 0.56 9.53 13.51
CA TYR A 14 1.50 8.80 14.33
C TYR A 14 2.89 8.64 13.70
N GLU A 15 3.11 9.05 12.46
CA GLU A 15 4.40 8.98 11.74
C GLU A 15 5.57 9.58 12.56
N PHE A 16 5.44 10.84 13.00
CA PHE A 16 6.44 11.53 13.83
C PHE A 16 6.09 11.58 15.33
N ASN A 17 5.02 10.90 15.72
CA ASN A 17 4.54 10.85 17.11
C ASN A 17 3.90 9.48 17.37
N ASN A 18 4.74 8.43 17.33
CA ASN A 18 4.27 7.06 17.37
C ASN A 18 3.40 6.80 18.60
N THR A 19 2.32 6.04 18.40
CA THR A 19 1.52 5.49 19.49
C THR A 19 1.99 4.06 19.78
N PHE A 20 2.12 3.74 21.06
CA PHE A 20 2.33 2.38 21.52
C PHE A 20 1.11 1.84 22.27
N ASP A 21 -0.02 2.54 22.16
CA ASP A 21 -1.33 2.04 22.53
C ASP A 21 -1.93 1.32 21.31
N TYR A 22 -2.35 0.07 21.48
CA TYR A 22 -2.98 -0.72 20.41
C TYR A 22 -4.42 -0.27 20.15
N ASP A 23 -5.09 0.24 21.18
CA ASP A 23 -6.48 0.71 21.14
C ASP A 23 -6.59 2.19 20.75
N PHE A 24 -5.56 2.73 20.08
CA PHE A 24 -5.53 4.11 19.61
C PHE A 24 -6.76 4.46 18.75
N GLU A 25 -7.10 5.75 18.75
CA GLU A 25 -8.13 6.31 17.88
C GLU A 25 -7.65 6.27 16.42
N MET A 26 -8.26 5.39 15.62
CA MET A 26 -7.86 5.12 14.23
C MET A 26 -8.24 6.25 13.26
N PHE A 27 -9.41 6.84 13.48
CA PHE A 27 -9.88 7.99 12.71
C PHE A 27 -10.36 9.06 13.68
N GLY A 28 -9.75 10.24 13.63
CA GLY A 28 -10.10 11.31 14.56
C GLY A 28 -9.50 12.64 14.16
N GLU A 29 -9.48 13.54 15.14
CA GLU A 29 -8.82 14.84 14.99
C GLU A 29 -7.32 14.63 14.74
N GLY A 30 -6.83 15.36 13.73
CA GLY A 30 -5.46 15.28 13.31
C GLY A 30 -5.11 14.01 12.55
N CYS A 31 -6.07 13.25 12.00
CA CYS A 31 -5.86 12.30 10.89
C CYS A 31 -6.19 13.01 9.56
N ASP A 32 -5.42 12.73 8.51
CA ASP A 32 -5.69 13.21 7.13
C ASP A 32 -4.91 12.32 6.15
N PHE A 33 -5.23 12.37 4.85
CA PHE A 33 -4.45 11.65 3.84
C PHE A 33 -3.09 12.32 3.59
N THR A 34 -2.08 11.53 3.21
CA THR A 34 -0.71 11.99 2.92
C THR A 34 -0.37 11.82 1.43
N ASP A 35 0.92 11.87 1.09
CA ASP A 35 1.39 11.58 -0.25
C ASP A 35 1.22 10.12 -0.67
N ASP A 36 1.07 9.17 0.26
CA ASP A 36 0.71 7.77 0.01
C ASP A 36 -0.59 7.67 -0.78
N THR A 37 -1.67 8.30 -0.27
CA THR A 37 -2.98 8.33 -0.94
C THR A 37 -2.88 9.07 -2.26
N ILE A 38 -2.24 10.25 -2.31
CA ILE A 38 -2.13 11.04 -3.54
C ILE A 38 -1.42 10.23 -4.64
N CYS A 39 -0.31 9.59 -4.30
CA CYS A 39 0.46 8.77 -5.22
C CYS A 39 -0.31 7.51 -5.62
N THR A 40 -1.04 6.88 -4.69
CA THR A 40 -1.89 5.72 -4.98
C THR A 40 -2.99 6.08 -5.98
N VAL A 41 -3.66 7.23 -5.78
CA VAL A 41 -4.66 7.75 -6.72
C VAL A 41 -4.02 8.05 -8.08
N ALA A 42 -2.82 8.63 -8.11
CA ALA A 42 -2.11 8.91 -9.35
C ALA A 42 -1.79 7.64 -10.16
N ILE A 43 -1.38 6.55 -9.49
CA ILE A 43 -1.16 5.25 -10.16
C ILE A 43 -2.46 4.69 -10.71
N ALA A 44 -3.57 4.75 -9.95
CA ALA A 44 -4.88 4.31 -10.43
C ALA A 44 -5.34 5.13 -11.65
N ASP A 45 -5.25 6.46 -11.58
CA ASP A 45 -5.60 7.38 -12.66
C ASP A 45 -4.78 7.11 -13.93
N ALA A 46 -3.48 6.85 -13.78
CA ALA A 46 -2.61 6.54 -14.92
C ALA A 46 -3.10 5.32 -15.70
N ILE A 47 -3.45 4.24 -14.98
CA ILE A 47 -3.90 2.99 -15.59
C ILE A 47 -5.29 3.17 -16.21
N LEU A 48 -6.23 3.75 -15.47
CA LEU A 48 -7.63 3.91 -15.89
C LEU A 48 -7.78 4.84 -17.09
N ASN A 49 -6.96 5.89 -17.17
CA ASN A 49 -7.04 6.92 -18.21
C ASN A 49 -5.93 6.81 -19.26
N GLY A 50 -5.14 5.73 -19.26
CA GLY A 50 -4.09 5.48 -20.25
C GLY A 50 -2.98 6.53 -20.27
N ARG A 51 -2.68 7.13 -19.13
CA ARG A 51 -1.63 8.17 -18.97
C ARG A 51 -0.30 7.52 -18.60
N SER A 52 0.80 8.22 -18.84
CA SER A 52 2.08 7.76 -18.29
C SER A 52 2.11 7.90 -16.76
N TYR A 53 2.76 6.98 -16.06
CA TYR A 53 2.89 7.05 -14.59
C TYR A 53 3.57 8.34 -14.13
N GLN A 54 4.60 8.79 -14.84
CA GLN A 54 5.29 10.05 -14.54
C GLN A 54 4.36 11.26 -14.66
N GLU A 55 3.62 11.36 -15.76
CA GLU A 55 2.69 12.48 -15.98
C GLU A 55 1.61 12.52 -14.90
N SER A 56 0.99 11.39 -14.60
CA SER A 56 -0.05 11.30 -13.57
C SER A 56 0.50 11.66 -12.19
N LEU A 57 1.65 11.11 -11.80
CA LEU A 57 2.30 11.45 -10.52
C LEU A 57 2.58 12.96 -10.41
N LEU A 58 3.11 13.58 -11.47
CA LEU A 58 3.37 15.02 -11.47
C LEU A 58 2.09 15.84 -11.37
N ASP A 59 1.05 15.49 -12.13
CA ASP A 59 -0.24 16.18 -12.12
C ASP A 59 -0.87 16.16 -10.71
N TRP A 60 -1.07 14.96 -10.16
CA TRP A 60 -1.67 14.79 -8.83
C TRP A 60 -0.83 15.43 -7.73
N CYS A 61 0.48 15.21 -7.70
CA CYS A 61 1.32 15.75 -6.63
C CYS A 61 1.47 17.27 -6.70
N ARG A 62 1.34 17.88 -7.89
CA ARG A 62 1.33 19.35 -8.05
C ARG A 62 -0.02 19.97 -7.69
N ARG A 63 -1.13 19.25 -7.91
CA ARG A 63 -2.47 19.67 -7.45
C ARG A 63 -2.60 19.67 -5.93
N TYR A 64 -1.88 18.76 -5.26
CA TYR A 64 -1.83 18.65 -3.81
C TYR A 64 -0.42 18.97 -3.28
N PRO A 65 0.03 20.24 -3.29
CA PRO A 65 1.43 20.58 -3.03
C PRO A 65 1.85 20.52 -1.55
N SER A 66 0.88 20.37 -0.63
CA SER A 66 1.12 20.41 0.81
C SER A 66 0.25 19.35 1.52
N PRO A 67 0.47 18.05 1.22
CA PRO A 67 -0.18 17.00 1.97
C PRO A 67 0.31 17.01 3.41
N LYS A 68 -0.44 16.35 4.28
CA LYS A 68 0.04 16.04 5.62
C LYS A 68 1.31 15.17 5.53
N GLY A 69 2.23 15.32 6.49
CA GLY A 69 3.57 14.69 6.44
C GLY A 69 4.55 15.39 5.48
N ALA A 70 4.02 15.97 4.39
CA ALA A 70 4.76 16.53 3.25
C ALA A 70 5.52 15.47 2.44
N TYR A 71 5.78 15.77 1.17
CA TYR A 71 6.56 14.86 0.32
C TYR A 71 8.01 14.71 0.81
N GLY A 72 8.52 13.48 0.76
CA GLY A 72 9.94 13.20 1.00
C GLY A 72 10.87 14.08 0.16
N GLY A 73 11.98 14.56 0.74
CA GLY A 73 12.73 15.70 0.20
C GLY A 73 13.18 15.60 -1.27
N ARG A 74 13.67 14.41 -1.69
CA ARG A 74 14.08 14.18 -3.10
C ARG A 74 12.87 14.12 -4.03
N PHE A 75 11.78 13.52 -3.58
CA PHE A 75 10.53 13.44 -4.34
C PHE A 75 9.89 14.82 -4.50
N ALA A 76 9.89 15.64 -3.44
CA ALA A 76 9.46 17.03 -3.49
C ALA A 76 10.27 17.84 -4.52
N GLY A 77 11.58 17.61 -4.60
CA GLY A 77 12.45 18.20 -5.62
C GLY A 77 12.07 17.77 -7.04
N TRP A 78 11.78 16.47 -7.24
CA TRP A 78 11.32 15.92 -8.51
C TRP A 78 9.98 16.51 -8.95
N ILE A 79 9.00 16.62 -8.05
CA ILE A 79 7.68 17.23 -8.32
C ILE A 79 7.84 18.67 -8.84
N ARG A 80 8.75 19.45 -8.25
CA ARG A 80 8.99 20.86 -8.63
C ARG A 80 9.87 21.05 -9.88
N SER A 81 10.51 19.99 -10.38
CA SER A 81 11.39 20.10 -11.55
C SER A 81 10.59 20.38 -12.83
N LEU A 82 11.10 21.28 -13.67
CA LEU A 82 10.57 21.50 -15.03
C LEU A 82 10.87 20.32 -15.96
N ASP A 83 11.98 19.62 -15.72
CA ASP A 83 12.40 18.41 -16.42
C ASP A 83 12.73 17.33 -15.37
N PRO A 84 11.71 16.60 -14.86
CA PRO A 84 11.89 15.62 -13.80
C PRO A 84 12.56 14.35 -14.35
N GLN A 85 13.71 14.00 -13.77
CA GLN A 85 14.49 12.81 -14.11
C GLN A 85 14.52 11.81 -12.95
N PRO A 86 14.50 10.49 -13.20
CA PRO A 86 14.67 9.49 -12.15
C PRO A 86 15.96 9.70 -11.36
N TYR A 87 15.90 9.50 -10.04
CA TYR A 87 17.00 9.85 -9.14
C TYR A 87 17.52 8.66 -8.31
N ASN A 88 17.30 7.43 -8.76
CA ASN A 88 17.85 6.21 -8.17
C ASN A 88 17.48 6.05 -6.68
N SER A 89 16.21 6.29 -6.33
CA SER A 89 15.71 6.11 -4.97
C SER A 89 15.46 4.64 -4.65
N PHE A 90 15.82 4.23 -3.43
CA PHE A 90 15.48 2.95 -2.81
C PHE A 90 14.48 3.10 -1.65
N GLY A 91 13.88 4.30 -1.50
CA GLY A 91 12.85 4.57 -0.52
C GLY A 91 11.57 3.77 -0.75
N ASN A 92 10.74 3.65 0.29
CA ASN A 92 9.47 2.92 0.32
C ASN A 92 8.35 3.56 -0.55
N GLY A 93 8.56 4.77 -1.06
CA GLY A 93 7.58 5.52 -1.87
C GLY A 93 7.12 4.82 -3.15
N SER A 94 7.86 3.84 -3.66
CA SER A 94 7.38 2.98 -4.76
C SER A 94 6.43 1.88 -4.28
N ALA A 95 6.67 1.32 -3.09
CA ALA A 95 5.89 0.23 -2.51
C ALA A 95 4.54 0.72 -1.98
N MET A 96 4.49 1.90 -1.34
CA MET A 96 3.28 2.45 -0.72
C MET A 96 2.14 2.73 -1.72
N ARG A 97 2.50 3.10 -2.95
CA ARG A 97 1.56 3.54 -3.99
C ARG A 97 1.17 2.49 -5.03
N VAL A 98 1.79 1.31 -5.02
CA VAL A 98 1.69 0.33 -6.12
C VAL A 98 0.36 -0.43 -6.15
N SER A 99 -0.42 -0.35 -5.07
CA SER A 99 -1.60 -1.19 -4.87
C SER A 99 -2.58 -1.25 -6.05
N PRO A 100 -2.87 -0.17 -6.81
CA PRO A 100 -3.83 -0.24 -7.92
C PRO A 100 -3.44 -1.22 -9.03
N VAL A 101 -2.13 -1.43 -9.26
CA VAL A 101 -1.61 -2.34 -10.29
C VAL A 101 -2.15 -3.75 -10.08
N ALA A 102 -2.07 -4.24 -8.84
CA ALA A 102 -2.47 -5.61 -8.51
C ALA A 102 -3.99 -5.83 -8.55
N TRP A 103 -4.79 -4.77 -8.66
CA TRP A 103 -6.25 -4.84 -8.81
C TRP A 103 -6.70 -4.66 -10.27
N LEU A 104 -6.00 -3.85 -11.06
CA LEU A 104 -6.40 -3.52 -12.43
C LEU A 104 -5.84 -4.50 -13.48
N PHE A 105 -4.78 -5.23 -13.15
CA PHE A 105 -4.21 -6.29 -13.99
C PHE A 105 -4.45 -7.67 -13.37
N ASP A 106 -4.51 -8.70 -14.21
CA ASP A 106 -4.93 -10.05 -13.78
C ASP A 106 -3.82 -11.11 -13.86
N ASP A 107 -2.96 -11.03 -14.87
CA ASP A 107 -1.80 -11.92 -15.04
C ASP A 107 -0.63 -11.47 -14.15
N LEU A 108 0.04 -12.42 -13.48
CA LEU A 108 1.13 -12.10 -12.56
C LEU A 108 2.32 -11.44 -13.28
N SER A 109 2.68 -11.93 -14.47
CA SER A 109 3.79 -11.33 -15.22
C SER A 109 3.48 -9.89 -15.59
N GLN A 110 2.24 -9.60 -16.00
CA GLN A 110 1.78 -8.24 -16.26
C GLN A 110 1.77 -7.37 -14.99
N VAL A 111 1.30 -7.90 -13.86
CA VAL A 111 1.31 -7.17 -12.57
C VAL A 111 2.74 -6.80 -12.16
N LEU A 112 3.71 -7.71 -12.32
CA LEU A 112 5.10 -7.45 -11.97
C LEU A 112 5.75 -6.45 -12.93
N GLU A 113 5.43 -6.51 -14.23
CA GLU A 113 5.91 -5.57 -15.24
C GLU A 113 5.37 -4.15 -14.97
N GLU A 114 4.07 -4.03 -14.72
CA GLU A 114 3.44 -2.74 -14.44
C GLU A 114 3.90 -2.16 -13.10
N ALA A 115 4.07 -3.00 -12.07
CA ALA A 115 4.63 -2.57 -10.79
C ALA A 115 6.03 -1.97 -10.94
N GLU A 116 6.89 -2.55 -11.79
CA GLU A 116 8.19 -1.96 -12.12
C GLU A 116 8.04 -0.58 -12.78
N LYS A 117 7.18 -0.47 -13.78
CA LYS A 117 6.93 0.79 -14.49
C LYS A 117 6.45 1.91 -13.55
N THR A 118 5.69 1.58 -12.50
CA THR A 118 5.28 2.59 -11.48
C THR A 118 6.44 3.12 -10.65
N ALA A 119 7.51 2.33 -10.46
CA ALA A 119 8.68 2.71 -9.67
C ALA A 119 9.67 3.56 -10.48
N LEU A 120 9.86 3.24 -11.77
CA LEU A 120 10.90 3.83 -12.63
C LEU A 120 10.98 5.37 -12.64
N PRO A 121 9.88 6.16 -12.57
CA PRO A 121 9.98 7.63 -12.62
C PRO A 121 10.81 8.24 -11.47
N THR A 122 10.92 7.57 -10.33
CA THR A 122 11.45 8.16 -9.07
C THR A 122 12.33 7.18 -8.27
N HIS A 123 12.00 5.90 -8.31
CA HIS A 123 12.57 4.80 -7.52
C HIS A 123 13.19 3.72 -8.42
N ASN A 124 13.97 4.13 -9.42
CA ASN A 124 14.63 3.24 -10.37
C ASN A 124 15.87 2.51 -9.79
N HIS A 125 16.06 2.52 -8.47
CA HIS A 125 17.01 1.62 -7.82
C HIS A 125 16.44 0.19 -7.77
N PRO A 126 17.27 -0.87 -7.88
CA PRO A 126 16.80 -2.25 -7.79
C PRO A 126 15.91 -2.53 -6.57
N GLU A 127 16.27 -2.01 -5.40
CA GLU A 127 15.46 -2.14 -4.16
C GLU A 127 14.13 -1.38 -4.20
N GLY A 128 14.07 -0.22 -4.87
CA GLY A 128 12.83 0.52 -5.08
C GLY A 128 11.86 -0.25 -5.99
N ILE A 129 12.38 -0.83 -7.08
CA ILE A 129 11.63 -1.70 -7.99
C ILE A 129 11.20 -2.99 -7.26
N LYS A 130 12.10 -3.59 -6.48
CA LYS A 130 11.84 -4.81 -5.71
C LYS A 130 10.67 -4.61 -4.74
N GLY A 131 10.65 -3.50 -4.00
CA GLY A 131 9.56 -3.18 -3.07
C GLY A 131 8.19 -3.09 -3.75
N ALA A 132 8.11 -2.37 -4.88
CA ALA A 132 6.87 -2.28 -5.66
C ALA A 132 6.38 -3.65 -6.16
N LYS A 133 7.29 -4.47 -6.70
CA LYS A 133 6.98 -5.85 -7.15
C LYS A 133 6.55 -6.75 -6.00
N ALA A 134 7.22 -6.65 -4.85
CA ALA A 134 6.92 -7.49 -3.70
C ALA A 134 5.50 -7.23 -3.17
N VAL A 135 5.14 -5.96 -2.99
CA VAL A 135 3.80 -5.57 -2.51
C VAL A 135 2.72 -5.93 -3.53
N SER A 136 2.94 -5.67 -4.82
CA SER A 136 1.95 -6.01 -5.85
C SER A 136 1.74 -7.53 -5.99
N HIS A 137 2.80 -8.32 -5.87
CA HIS A 137 2.71 -9.79 -5.87
C HIS A 137 1.91 -10.30 -4.67
N ALA A 138 2.16 -9.76 -3.47
CA ALA A 138 1.41 -10.13 -2.27
C ALA A 138 -0.09 -9.83 -2.41
N ILE A 139 -0.45 -8.64 -2.92
CA ILE A 139 -1.85 -8.26 -3.18
C ILE A 139 -2.47 -9.21 -4.21
N TRP A 140 -1.80 -9.45 -5.32
CA TRP A 140 -2.27 -10.33 -6.38
C TRP A 140 -2.56 -11.75 -5.86
N HIS A 141 -1.65 -12.29 -5.04
CA HIS A 141 -1.77 -13.63 -4.47
C HIS A 141 -3.01 -13.78 -3.59
N PHE A 142 -3.21 -12.86 -2.63
CA PHE A 142 -4.38 -12.92 -1.75
C PHE A 142 -5.67 -12.69 -2.53
N ARG A 143 -5.68 -11.75 -3.47
CA ARG A 143 -6.83 -11.49 -4.36
C ARG A 143 -7.22 -12.76 -5.13
N LYS A 144 -6.27 -13.42 -5.79
CA LYS A 144 -6.52 -14.67 -6.55
C LYS A 144 -6.95 -15.83 -5.67
N SER A 145 -6.39 -15.93 -4.47
CA SER A 145 -6.76 -16.97 -3.50
C SER A 145 -8.23 -16.83 -3.09
N ARG A 146 -8.68 -15.62 -2.74
CA ARG A 146 -10.08 -15.35 -2.37
C ARG A 146 -11.07 -15.57 -3.51
N PHE A 147 -10.80 -15.08 -4.72
CA PHE A 147 -11.68 -15.33 -5.86
C PHE A 147 -11.85 -16.82 -6.16
N SER A 148 -10.78 -17.60 -5.96
CA SER A 148 -10.83 -19.06 -6.10
C SER A 148 -11.66 -19.75 -5.02
N GLU A 149 -11.91 -19.12 -3.88
CA GLU A 149 -12.79 -19.62 -2.82
C GLU A 149 -14.25 -19.21 -3.06
N GLU A 150 -14.49 -17.94 -3.42
CA GLU A 150 -15.84 -17.42 -3.67
C GLU A 150 -16.53 -18.13 -4.85
N SER A 151 -15.75 -18.63 -5.81
CA SER A 151 -16.24 -19.40 -6.97
C SER A 151 -16.56 -20.87 -6.67
N LYS A 152 -16.19 -21.41 -5.49
CA LYS A 152 -16.54 -22.79 -5.12
C LYS A 152 -17.89 -22.82 -4.40
N GLU A 153 -18.88 -23.49 -4.99
CA GLU A 153 -20.26 -23.62 -4.46
C GLU A 153 -20.39 -24.30 -3.08
N CYS A 154 -19.30 -24.83 -2.50
CA CYS A 154 -19.31 -25.51 -1.20
C CYS A 154 -18.75 -24.61 -0.09
N LYS A 155 -19.61 -23.73 0.47
CA LYS A 155 -19.22 -22.69 1.44
C LYS A 155 -18.88 -23.16 2.86
N ASP A 156 -19.06 -24.41 3.24
CA ASP A 156 -19.31 -24.69 4.67
C ASP A 156 -18.26 -25.46 5.48
N LYS A 157 -17.03 -25.76 5.00
CA LYS A 157 -16.08 -26.52 5.86
C LYS A 157 -14.61 -26.08 5.97
N ASN A 158 -14.01 -25.34 5.02
CA ASN A 158 -12.53 -25.20 5.03
C ASN A 158 -12.00 -23.76 4.85
N SER A 159 -12.70 -22.71 5.35
CA SER A 159 -12.19 -21.32 5.26
C SER A 159 -10.82 -21.15 5.95
N LYS A 160 -10.62 -21.79 7.10
CA LYS A 160 -9.36 -21.73 7.84
C LYS A 160 -8.22 -22.44 7.12
N GLU A 161 -8.46 -23.63 6.57
CA GLU A 161 -7.42 -24.37 5.82
C GLU A 161 -7.01 -23.61 4.55
N SER A 162 -7.95 -22.93 3.91
CA SER A 162 -7.68 -22.14 2.72
C SER A 162 -6.88 -20.86 3.05
N ASP A 163 -7.22 -20.15 4.13
CA ASP A 163 -6.41 -19.02 4.64
C ASP A 163 -5.01 -19.50 5.07
N ASP A 164 -4.89 -20.64 5.75
CA ASP A 164 -3.59 -21.23 6.13
C ASP A 164 -2.72 -21.53 4.89
N LYS A 165 -3.32 -22.05 3.82
CA LYS A 165 -2.64 -22.31 2.54
C LYS A 165 -2.24 -21.01 1.84
N ALA A 166 -3.14 -20.03 1.79
CA ALA A 166 -2.86 -18.71 1.21
C ALA A 166 -1.73 -18.02 2.01
N MET A 167 -1.76 -18.07 3.33
CA MET A 167 -0.73 -17.54 4.20
C MET A 167 0.62 -18.23 3.99
N LYS A 168 0.64 -19.57 3.86
CA LYS A 168 1.87 -20.30 3.56
C LYS A 168 2.51 -19.82 2.25
N ALA A 169 1.72 -19.73 1.17
CA ALA A 169 2.21 -19.24 -0.11
C ALA A 169 2.65 -17.76 -0.04
N PHE A 170 1.96 -16.92 0.72
CA PHE A 170 2.39 -15.54 0.97
C PHE A 170 3.76 -15.50 1.65
N LYS A 171 4.02 -16.35 2.66
CA LYS A 171 5.33 -16.41 3.31
C LYS A 171 6.43 -16.84 2.34
N ASP A 172 6.14 -17.77 1.42
CA ASP A 172 7.10 -18.17 0.38
C ASP A 172 7.38 -17.02 -0.61
N ILE A 173 6.34 -16.26 -0.99
CA ILE A 173 6.49 -15.04 -1.80
C ILE A 173 7.34 -14.01 -1.06
N ALA A 174 7.03 -13.71 0.21
CA ALA A 174 7.76 -12.76 1.04
C ALA A 174 9.26 -13.12 1.12
N ARG A 175 9.58 -14.40 1.39
CA ARG A 175 10.98 -14.89 1.42
C ARG A 175 11.70 -14.81 0.08
N SER A 176 10.98 -14.88 -1.04
CA SER A 176 11.60 -14.72 -2.36
C SER A 176 12.12 -13.29 -2.62
N TYR A 177 11.56 -12.28 -1.93
CA TYR A 177 12.01 -10.89 -2.01
C TYR A 177 12.91 -10.48 -0.84
N TYR A 178 12.61 -10.98 0.35
CA TYR A 178 13.27 -10.67 1.61
C TYR A 178 13.37 -11.95 2.46
N GLU A 179 14.50 -12.65 2.35
CA GLU A 179 14.71 -13.98 2.94
C GLU A 179 14.49 -14.01 4.45
N ASP A 180 14.87 -12.93 5.14
CA ASP A 180 14.85 -12.76 6.58
C ASP A 180 13.62 -12.00 7.11
N PHE A 181 12.57 -11.80 6.28
CA PHE A 181 11.43 -10.95 6.65
C PHE A 181 10.75 -11.37 7.97
N ASP A 182 10.78 -12.65 8.33
CA ASP A 182 10.17 -13.20 9.54
C ASP A 182 11.16 -13.56 10.66
N THR A 183 12.46 -13.33 10.45
CA THR A 183 13.51 -13.65 11.42
C THR A 183 14.35 -12.43 11.85
N ARG A 184 14.35 -11.35 11.07
CA ARG A 184 15.05 -10.12 11.44
C ARG A 184 14.38 -9.42 12.61
N ASP A 185 15.18 -8.64 13.33
CA ASP A 185 14.68 -7.77 14.39
C ASP A 185 14.02 -6.52 13.81
N TYR A 186 12.83 -6.19 14.33
CA TYR A 186 12.08 -4.99 13.98
C TYR A 186 11.86 -4.17 15.26
N PRO A 187 12.81 -3.28 15.61
CA PRO A 187 12.67 -2.45 16.79
C PRO A 187 11.47 -1.53 16.64
N LYS A 188 10.56 -1.62 17.60
CA LYS A 188 9.33 -0.81 17.67
C LYS A 188 9.67 0.68 17.60
N GLY A 189 9.00 1.43 16.72
CA GLY A 189 9.21 2.87 16.54
C GLY A 189 10.46 3.26 15.73
N LYS A 190 11.19 2.29 15.15
CA LYS A 190 12.32 2.63 14.27
C LYS A 190 11.80 3.31 13.00
N PHE A 191 12.28 4.53 12.76
CA PHE A 191 11.97 5.29 11.55
C PHE A 191 13.00 4.94 10.45
N ASP A 192 12.55 4.30 9.37
CA ASP A 192 13.38 3.89 8.23
C ASP A 192 12.53 3.87 6.95
N GLU A 193 12.74 4.89 6.13
CA GLU A 193 11.95 5.14 4.91
C GLU A 193 12.41 4.26 3.72
N THR A 194 13.17 3.19 3.95
CA THR A 194 13.69 2.34 2.86
C THR A 194 12.76 1.18 2.54
N CYS A 195 12.70 0.77 1.26
CA CYS A 195 12.04 -0.47 0.87
C CYS A 195 12.60 -1.70 1.59
N MET A 196 13.87 -1.66 2.00
CA MET A 196 14.53 -2.76 2.67
C MET A 196 14.05 -2.94 4.11
N ASP A 197 13.46 -1.92 4.73
CA ASP A 197 12.90 -2.01 6.08
C ASP A 197 11.38 -2.08 6.07
N ALA A 198 10.73 -1.11 5.40
CA ALA A 198 9.28 -0.95 5.44
C ALA A 198 8.52 -2.15 4.84
N VAL A 199 8.98 -2.71 3.72
CA VAL A 199 8.29 -3.83 3.04
C VAL A 199 8.34 -5.13 3.85
N PRO A 200 9.52 -5.64 4.26
CA PRO A 200 9.56 -6.86 5.06
C PRO A 200 8.93 -6.69 6.45
N LEU A 201 9.00 -5.50 7.06
CA LEU A 201 8.23 -5.19 8.27
C LEU A 201 6.72 -5.31 8.02
N SER A 202 6.22 -4.72 6.93
CA SER A 202 4.80 -4.80 6.57
C SER A 202 4.36 -6.25 6.35
N PHE A 203 5.20 -7.08 5.72
CA PHE A 203 4.94 -8.50 5.56
C PHE A 203 4.92 -9.26 6.90
N TYR A 204 5.84 -8.94 7.79
CA TYR A 204 5.89 -9.50 9.13
C TYR A 204 4.59 -9.18 9.90
N LEU A 205 4.19 -7.91 9.95
CA LEU A 205 2.97 -7.47 10.66
C LEU A 205 1.71 -8.10 10.07
N LEU A 206 1.57 -8.12 8.74
CA LEU A 206 0.45 -8.79 8.07
C LEU A 206 0.37 -10.28 8.40
N SER A 207 1.52 -10.95 8.56
CA SER A 207 1.57 -12.39 8.89
C SER A 207 1.06 -12.71 10.30
N GLN A 208 1.02 -11.71 11.19
CA GLN A 208 0.47 -11.81 12.54
C GLN A 208 -1.02 -11.40 12.60
N ALA A 209 -1.47 -10.61 11.62
CA ALA A 209 -2.83 -10.07 11.62
C ALA A 209 -3.89 -11.15 11.43
N SER A 210 -5.03 -10.94 12.11
CA SER A 210 -6.22 -11.79 12.12
C SER A 210 -7.44 -11.17 11.45
N SER A 211 -7.40 -9.86 11.19
CA SER A 211 -8.44 -9.11 10.46
C SER A 211 -7.84 -7.88 9.78
N PHE A 212 -8.63 -7.19 8.96
CA PHE A 212 -8.22 -5.93 8.33
C PHE A 212 -7.91 -4.85 9.38
N GLU A 213 -8.81 -4.65 10.36
CA GLU A 213 -8.60 -3.65 11.41
C GLU A 213 -7.36 -3.99 12.25
N ASP A 214 -7.20 -5.27 12.64
CA ASP A 214 -6.03 -5.74 13.38
C ASP A 214 -4.73 -5.51 12.60
N ALA A 215 -4.72 -5.70 11.28
CA ALA A 215 -3.56 -5.40 10.44
C ALA A 215 -3.17 -3.91 10.50
N ILE A 216 -4.14 -3.01 10.37
CA ILE A 216 -3.91 -1.56 10.48
C ILE A 216 -3.44 -1.19 11.90
N ARG A 217 -4.04 -1.79 12.93
CA ARG A 217 -3.64 -1.55 14.32
C ARG A 217 -2.21 -2.00 14.55
N LEU A 218 -1.84 -3.21 14.13
CA LEU A 218 -0.47 -3.73 14.26
C LEU A 218 0.55 -2.83 13.55
N ALA A 219 0.23 -2.33 12.35
CA ALA A 219 1.05 -1.37 11.61
C ALA A 219 1.35 -0.12 12.44
N ILE A 220 0.30 0.57 12.88
CA ILE A 220 0.44 1.87 13.56
C ILE A 220 0.95 1.71 15.00
N TYR A 221 0.51 0.66 15.70
CA TYR A 221 1.02 0.29 17.01
C TYR A 221 2.52 -0.02 16.98
N HIS A 222 3.04 -0.59 15.89
CA HIS A 222 4.48 -0.82 15.74
C HIS A 222 5.26 0.49 15.66
N GLY A 223 4.69 1.52 15.03
CA GLY A 223 5.30 2.83 14.87
C GLY A 223 6.38 2.87 13.79
N GLY A 224 7.21 3.91 13.83
CA GLY A 224 8.10 4.28 12.73
C GLY A 224 7.37 5.15 11.72
N ASP A 225 7.64 4.92 10.44
CA ASP A 225 6.98 5.54 9.29
C ASP A 225 5.54 5.02 9.13
N SER A 226 4.67 5.49 10.03
CA SER A 226 3.43 4.79 10.42
C SER A 226 2.32 4.87 9.37
N ASP A 227 2.22 6.00 8.66
CA ASP A 227 1.38 6.16 7.48
C ASP A 227 1.86 5.25 6.35
N THR A 228 3.15 5.24 6.02
CA THR A 228 3.67 4.40 4.93
C THR A 228 3.54 2.91 5.23
N ILE A 229 3.92 2.48 6.44
CA ILE A 229 3.74 1.09 6.88
C ILE A 229 2.24 0.74 6.89
N GLY A 230 1.40 1.67 7.37
CA GLY A 230 -0.05 1.55 7.32
C GLY A 230 -0.57 1.33 5.91
N ALA A 231 -0.13 2.14 4.94
CA ALA A 231 -0.54 2.06 3.54
C ALA A 231 -0.14 0.73 2.90
N ILE A 232 1.10 0.29 3.11
CA ILE A 232 1.57 -1.01 2.59
C ILE A 232 0.78 -2.15 3.22
N VAL A 233 0.70 -2.22 4.56
CA VAL A 233 -0.04 -3.28 5.27
C VAL A 233 -1.51 -3.29 4.87
N GLY A 234 -2.15 -2.12 4.87
CA GLY A 234 -3.56 -1.95 4.52
C GLY A 234 -3.86 -2.39 3.09
N SER A 235 -2.97 -2.09 2.14
CA SER A 235 -3.15 -2.51 0.74
C SER A 235 -3.20 -4.03 0.55
N ILE A 236 -2.39 -4.77 1.31
CA ILE A 236 -2.34 -6.24 1.24
C ILE A 236 -3.46 -6.83 2.11
N ALA A 237 -3.74 -6.24 3.27
CA ALA A 237 -4.82 -6.64 4.16
C ALA A 237 -6.20 -6.54 3.47
N GLU A 238 -6.42 -5.53 2.62
CA GLU A 238 -7.63 -5.42 1.79
C GLU A 238 -7.82 -6.68 0.93
N ALA A 239 -6.77 -7.17 0.29
CA ALA A 239 -6.84 -8.37 -0.54
C ALA A 239 -7.01 -9.66 0.27
N ARG A 240 -6.49 -9.73 1.50
CA ARG A 240 -6.63 -10.91 2.37
C ARG A 240 -7.98 -10.95 3.09
N PHE A 241 -8.40 -9.85 3.70
CA PHE A 241 -9.53 -9.81 4.63
C PHE A 241 -10.77 -9.12 4.07
N GLY A 242 -10.60 -8.26 3.07
CA GLY A 242 -11.63 -7.28 2.71
C GLY A 242 -11.73 -6.18 3.77
N ILE A 243 -12.39 -5.08 3.43
CA ILE A 243 -12.46 -3.91 4.30
C ILE A 243 -13.86 -3.82 4.94
N PRO A 244 -13.97 -3.61 6.26
CA PRO A 244 -15.23 -3.27 6.93
C PRO A 244 -15.88 -2.01 6.34
N GLN A 245 -17.20 -2.01 6.19
CA GLN A 245 -17.90 -0.94 5.45
C GLN A 245 -17.78 0.43 6.14
N ASP A 246 -17.86 0.46 7.46
CA ASP A 246 -17.69 1.67 8.28
C ASP A 246 -16.31 2.31 8.08
N MET A 247 -15.25 1.50 7.98
CA MET A 247 -13.90 1.99 7.69
C MET A 247 -13.78 2.56 6.27
N LYS A 248 -14.47 1.96 5.28
CA LYS A 248 -14.53 2.50 3.91
C LYS A 248 -15.18 3.88 3.91
N ASP A 249 -16.35 3.98 4.51
CA ASP A 249 -17.15 5.21 4.55
C ASP A 249 -16.36 6.32 5.27
N LYS A 250 -15.70 5.96 6.37
CA LYS A 250 -14.87 6.89 7.13
C LYS A 250 -13.69 7.39 6.32
N ALA A 251 -12.91 6.51 5.67
CA ALA A 251 -11.79 6.93 4.84
C ALA A 251 -12.23 7.81 3.65
N ILE A 252 -13.31 7.45 2.95
CA ILE A 252 -13.86 8.24 1.85
C ILE A 252 -14.26 9.66 2.31
N SER A 253 -14.69 9.82 3.56
CA SER A 253 -15.05 11.14 4.11
C SER A 253 -13.87 12.11 4.24
N TYR A 254 -12.61 11.63 4.27
CA TYR A 254 -11.41 12.47 4.29
C TYR A 254 -11.02 12.96 2.89
N LEU A 255 -11.54 12.33 1.82
CA LEU A 255 -11.04 12.57 0.47
C LEU A 255 -11.77 13.73 -0.23
N PRO A 256 -11.07 14.50 -1.07
CA PRO A 256 -11.68 15.44 -2.01
C PRO A 256 -12.41 14.72 -3.15
N ASP A 257 -13.30 15.43 -3.83
CA ASP A 257 -14.21 14.82 -4.81
C ASP A 257 -13.49 14.28 -6.05
N ASP A 258 -12.40 14.89 -6.51
CA ASP A 258 -11.61 14.39 -7.63
C ASP A 258 -10.93 13.04 -7.32
N MET A 259 -10.46 12.81 -6.09
CA MET A 259 -9.97 11.49 -5.66
C MET A 259 -11.10 10.47 -5.57
N LYS A 260 -12.30 10.87 -5.12
CA LYS A 260 -13.50 10.00 -5.09
C LYS A 260 -13.92 9.58 -6.50
N ASP A 261 -13.79 10.46 -7.49
CA ASP A 261 -14.08 10.14 -8.89
C ASP A 261 -13.14 9.05 -9.43
N VAL A 262 -11.85 9.10 -9.10
CA VAL A 262 -10.89 8.03 -9.44
C VAL A 262 -11.24 6.73 -8.71
N LEU A 263 -11.58 6.80 -7.42
CA LEU A 263 -12.01 5.62 -6.65
C LEU A 263 -13.25 4.94 -7.25
N LYS A 264 -14.21 5.74 -7.74
CA LYS A 264 -15.40 5.22 -8.41
C LYS A 264 -15.02 4.50 -9.71
N GLN A 265 -14.21 5.11 -10.57
CA GLN A 265 -13.73 4.48 -11.79
C GLN A 265 -12.94 3.19 -11.48
N PHE A 266 -12.11 3.22 -10.44
CA PHE A 266 -11.36 2.05 -10.00
C PHE A 266 -12.28 0.91 -9.57
N ALA A 267 -13.31 1.19 -8.76
CA ALA A 267 -14.27 0.18 -8.30
C ALA A 267 -15.04 -0.47 -9.46
N GLU A 268 -15.29 0.27 -10.54
CA GLU A 268 -15.95 -0.25 -11.76
C GLU A 268 -15.03 -1.13 -12.63
N ASN A 269 -13.71 -1.03 -12.48
CA ASN A 269 -12.72 -1.68 -13.37
C ASN A 269 -11.80 -2.70 -12.69
N ALA A 270 -11.73 -2.71 -11.36
CA ALA A 270 -10.96 -3.68 -10.59
C ALA A 270 -11.39 -5.12 -10.91
N LYS A 271 -10.40 -6.01 -11.05
CA LYS A 271 -10.60 -7.44 -11.36
C LYS A 271 -10.87 -8.28 -10.13
#